data_AF-A0A1C6MRV0-F1
#
_entry.id   AF-A0A1C6MRV0-F1
#
_cell.length_a   1.000
_cell.length_b   1.000
_cell.length_c   1.000
_cell.angle_alpha   90.00
_cell.angle_beta   90.00
_cell.angle_gamma   90.00
#
_symmetry.space_group_name_H-M   'P 1'
#
loop_
_entity.id
_entity.type
_entity.pdbx_description
1 polymer ?
#
loop_
_entity_poly.entity_id
_entity_poly.type
_entity_poly.pdbx_seq_one_letter_code
_entity_poly.pdbx_strand_id
1 'polypeptide(L)'
;MLRTRRAACAAIAASATLGVSAAADVAYPTRPIKIVIGFAPGGSTDAPMRVLAEAVSRTLKQPVIIENKPGAGGTLPGVILQSAANDGYTLGIASLGIYRLPFTADIKWDPAKDLTYVIGLTGYAFGIVVPSSSSIKTWADYVAAAKAQPGILTYGSPGVATTNHLTMEQISRKAGIRLNHIPYKGTGETMQALLGAQIDSAAETSAWAPFVKEGKMRLLVTWGDKRMTSFPDAPTLREVGIPITQTSYWGLVAPRGTSPAIVSKLHDAFKTAMQQPEFKQALARYDMEPDYKSSADFHKFAIETMKQEKEILDVLGLSRK
;
A
#
# COMPACT_ATOMS: atom_id res chain seq x y z
N MET A 1 10.33 -5.57 -96.11
CA MET A 1 11.71 -5.34 -95.62
C MET A 1 11.68 -5.53 -94.11
N LEU A 2 12.15 -6.67 -93.57
CA LEU A 2 13.45 -6.78 -92.85
C LEU A 2 13.67 -5.61 -91.88
N ARG A 3 13.91 -5.75 -90.56
CA ARG A 3 14.81 -6.71 -89.90
C ARG A 3 14.83 -6.46 -88.36
N THR A 4 14.95 -7.54 -87.59
CA THR A 4 15.77 -7.74 -86.35
C THR A 4 15.56 -6.96 -85.04
N ARG A 5 15.16 -7.73 -84.01
CA ARG A 5 15.85 -8.02 -82.72
C ARG A 5 16.50 -6.87 -81.93
N ARG A 6 16.07 -6.70 -80.68
CA ARG A 6 16.95 -6.63 -79.48
C ARG A 6 16.17 -6.87 -78.19
N ALA A 7 16.65 -7.84 -77.42
CA ALA A 7 16.22 -8.16 -76.07
C ALA A 7 16.77 -7.13 -75.08
N ALA A 8 16.00 -6.83 -74.02
CA ALA A 8 16.53 -6.35 -72.76
C ALA A 8 15.51 -6.62 -71.65
N CYS A 9 15.86 -7.55 -70.75
CA CYS A 9 15.22 -7.75 -69.46
C CYS A 9 15.25 -6.44 -68.66
N ALA A 10 14.11 -5.97 -68.17
CA ALA A 10 14.04 -4.96 -67.13
C ALA A 10 13.22 -5.52 -65.96
N ALA A 11 13.93 -5.75 -64.87
CA ALA A 11 13.48 -6.41 -63.67
C ALA A 11 12.37 -5.64 -62.94
N ILE A 12 11.42 -6.41 -62.41
CA ILE A 12 10.39 -5.99 -61.46
C ILE A 12 11.09 -5.56 -60.17
N ALA A 13 10.97 -4.29 -59.80
CA ALA A 13 11.29 -3.79 -58.47
C ALA A 13 10.04 -3.11 -57.90
N ALA A 14 9.13 -3.93 -57.37
CA ALA A 14 8.06 -3.46 -56.50
C ALA A 14 8.69 -3.09 -55.16
N SER A 15 9.09 -1.82 -55.02
CA SER A 15 9.54 -1.25 -53.75
C SER A 15 8.35 -1.12 -52.80
N ALA A 16 8.03 -2.23 -52.12
CA ALA A 16 7.25 -2.20 -50.90
C ALA A 16 8.10 -1.51 -49.82
N THR A 17 7.99 -0.19 -49.72
CA THR A 17 8.42 0.52 -48.51
C THR A 17 7.47 0.10 -47.40
N LEU A 18 7.89 -0.93 -46.67
CA LEU A 18 7.46 -1.21 -45.30
C LEU A 18 7.67 0.08 -44.51
N GLY A 19 6.60 0.85 -44.38
CA GLY A 19 6.54 1.99 -43.48
C GLY A 19 6.79 1.47 -42.09
N VAL A 20 8.02 1.65 -41.62
CA VAL A 20 8.41 1.50 -40.24
C VAL A 20 7.42 2.35 -39.45
N SER A 21 6.50 1.73 -38.71
CA SER A 21 5.76 2.42 -37.67
C SER A 21 6.81 2.87 -36.67
N ALA A 22 7.33 4.09 -36.86
CA ALA A 22 7.97 4.83 -35.80
C ALA A 22 6.94 4.81 -34.66
N ALA A 23 7.24 4.07 -33.60
CA ALA A 23 6.53 4.20 -32.34
C ALA A 23 6.68 5.66 -31.98
N ALA A 24 5.66 6.47 -32.28
CA ALA A 24 5.62 7.85 -31.89
C ALA A 24 5.87 7.84 -30.39
N ASP A 25 6.98 8.45 -29.97
CA ASP A 25 7.32 8.63 -28.58
C ASP A 25 6.12 9.32 -27.95
N VAL A 26 5.29 8.56 -27.22
CA VAL A 26 4.02 9.07 -26.73
C VAL A 26 4.41 10.20 -25.80
N ALA A 27 4.06 11.44 -26.19
CA ALA A 27 4.27 12.61 -25.37
C ALA A 27 3.43 12.47 -24.10
N TYR A 28 4.02 11.81 -23.11
CA TYR A 28 3.43 11.47 -21.84
C TYR A 28 4.48 11.72 -20.75
N PRO A 29 4.16 12.38 -19.64
CA PRO A 29 2.91 13.10 -19.39
C PRO A 29 2.90 14.50 -20.06
N THR A 30 1.73 14.99 -20.47
CA THR A 30 1.47 16.37 -20.98
C THR A 30 0.55 17.19 -20.09
N ARG A 31 0.02 16.58 -19.03
CA ARG A 31 -0.84 17.20 -18.02
C ARG A 31 -0.55 16.59 -16.64
N PRO A 32 -1.08 17.16 -15.55
CA PRO A 32 -0.88 16.60 -14.21
C PRO A 32 -1.32 15.14 -14.08
N ILE A 33 -0.53 14.36 -13.34
CA ILE A 33 -0.85 12.99 -12.92
C ILE A 33 -1.48 13.05 -11.53
N LYS A 34 -2.52 12.26 -11.30
CA LYS A 34 -3.19 12.15 -10.01
C LYS A 34 -2.90 10.81 -9.35
N ILE A 35 -2.62 10.81 -8.06
CA ILE A 35 -2.47 9.59 -7.25
C ILE A 35 -3.53 9.60 -6.16
N VAL A 36 -4.38 8.58 -6.15
CA VAL A 36 -5.44 8.42 -5.16
C VAL A 36 -4.93 7.57 -3.99
N ILE A 37 -5.06 8.11 -2.77
CA ILE A 37 -4.71 7.42 -1.52
C ILE A 37 -5.98 7.12 -0.74
N GLY A 38 -6.18 5.87 -0.31
CA GLY A 38 -7.37 5.42 0.42
C GLY A 38 -7.43 5.79 1.91
N PHE A 39 -6.50 6.61 2.38
CA PHE A 39 -6.32 6.94 3.80
C PHE A 39 -6.24 8.45 4.01
N ALA A 40 -6.50 8.88 5.24
CA ALA A 40 -6.50 10.28 5.64
C ALA A 40 -5.11 10.93 5.43
N PRO A 41 -5.06 12.25 5.15
CA PRO A 41 -3.80 13.00 5.03
C PRO A 41 -2.92 12.91 6.29
N GLY A 42 -1.60 13.06 6.11
CA GLY A 42 -0.61 13.11 7.20
C GLY A 42 -0.19 11.76 7.79
N GLY A 43 -0.76 10.65 7.32
CA GLY A 43 -0.38 9.29 7.74
C GLY A 43 0.91 8.76 7.09
N SER A 44 1.30 7.56 7.49
CA SER A 44 2.49 6.82 7.03
C SER A 44 2.51 6.54 5.52
N THR A 45 1.38 6.66 4.81
CA THR A 45 1.32 6.59 3.35
C THR A 45 1.45 7.97 2.71
N ASP A 46 0.66 8.92 3.19
CA ASP A 46 0.48 10.24 2.57
C ASP A 46 1.76 11.08 2.63
N ALA A 47 2.40 11.15 3.79
CA ALA A 47 3.58 11.99 3.97
C ALA A 47 4.77 11.55 3.08
N PRO A 48 5.19 10.26 3.05
CA PRO A 48 6.24 9.83 2.13
C PRO A 48 5.83 9.93 0.65
N MET A 49 4.56 9.66 0.32
CA MET A 49 4.09 9.75 -1.06
C MET A 49 4.08 11.19 -1.59
N ARG A 50 3.82 12.20 -0.75
CA ARG A 50 3.94 13.62 -1.14
C ARG A 50 5.39 13.99 -1.48
N VAL A 51 6.37 13.55 -0.69
CA VAL A 51 7.80 13.76 -0.97
C VAL A 51 8.19 13.10 -2.29
N LEU A 52 7.74 11.86 -2.50
CA LEU A 52 8.03 11.11 -3.72
C LEU A 52 7.35 11.75 -4.96
N ALA A 53 6.11 12.22 -4.83
CA ALA A 53 5.37 12.92 -5.89
C ALA A 53 6.07 14.23 -6.30
N GLU A 54 6.61 14.99 -5.35
CA GLU A 54 7.38 16.20 -5.64
C GLU A 54 8.64 15.90 -6.46
N ALA A 55 9.38 14.85 -6.07
CA ALA A 55 10.56 14.39 -6.80
C ALA A 55 10.20 13.91 -8.23
N VAL A 56 9.14 13.13 -8.38
CA VAL A 56 8.68 12.66 -9.69
C VAL A 56 8.17 13.82 -10.56
N SER A 57 7.53 14.83 -9.95
CA SER A 57 7.05 16.01 -10.68
C SER A 57 8.20 16.74 -11.39
N ARG A 58 9.36 16.86 -10.74
CA ARG A 58 10.57 17.43 -11.33
C ARG A 58 11.08 16.58 -12.50
N THR A 59 11.14 15.27 -12.31
CA THR A 59 11.62 14.32 -13.34
C THR A 59 10.73 14.31 -14.57
N LEU A 60 9.40 14.29 -14.38
CA LEU A 60 8.43 14.23 -15.47
C LEU A 60 8.04 15.59 -16.04
N LYS A 61 8.49 16.68 -15.42
CA LYS A 61 8.12 18.07 -15.77
C LYS A 61 6.60 18.30 -15.84
N GLN A 62 5.85 17.56 -15.02
CA GLN A 62 4.41 17.65 -14.88
C GLN A 62 4.04 17.46 -13.41
N PRO A 63 3.04 18.19 -12.88
CA PRO A 63 2.62 18.03 -11.50
C PRO A 63 2.12 16.61 -11.20
N VAL A 64 2.51 16.06 -10.06
CA VAL A 64 1.96 14.82 -9.50
C VAL A 64 1.16 15.19 -8.25
N ILE A 65 -0.15 15.04 -8.33
CA ILE A 65 -1.10 15.53 -7.33
C ILE A 65 -1.61 14.36 -6.49
N ILE A 66 -1.56 14.51 -5.16
CA ILE A 66 -2.10 13.53 -4.21
C ILE A 66 -3.56 13.88 -3.88
N GLU A 67 -4.47 12.92 -4.07
CA GLU A 67 -5.88 13.02 -3.67
C GLU A 67 -6.21 11.95 -2.61
N ASN A 68 -6.50 12.38 -1.38
CA ASN A 68 -6.92 11.46 -0.31
C ASN A 68 -8.43 11.20 -0.38
N LYS A 69 -8.81 9.92 -0.40
CA LYS A 69 -10.18 9.41 -0.32
C LYS A 69 -10.27 8.42 0.86
N PRO A 70 -10.33 8.90 2.12
CA PRO A 70 -10.30 8.04 3.30
C PRO A 70 -11.58 7.20 3.44
N GLY A 71 -11.45 6.05 4.11
CA GLY A 71 -12.54 5.14 4.43
C GLY A 71 -12.46 3.79 3.71
N ALA A 72 -13.46 2.94 3.98
CA ALA A 72 -13.58 1.60 3.39
C ALA A 72 -12.29 0.74 3.47
N GLY A 73 -11.50 0.89 4.54
CA GLY A 73 -10.26 0.15 4.74
C GLY A 73 -9.16 0.41 3.69
N GLY A 74 -9.20 1.56 3.00
CA GLY A 74 -8.20 1.93 2.00
C GLY A 74 -8.46 1.37 0.60
N THR A 75 -9.67 0.86 0.35
CA THR A 75 -10.02 0.17 -0.91
C THR A 75 -10.44 1.10 -2.05
N LEU A 76 -10.82 2.35 -1.73
CA LEU A 76 -11.33 3.31 -2.71
C LEU A 76 -10.43 3.57 -3.92
N PRO A 77 -9.08 3.60 -3.83
CA PRO A 77 -8.23 3.73 -5.01
C PRO A 77 -8.52 2.64 -6.05
N GLY A 78 -8.66 1.38 -5.64
CA GLY A 78 -8.97 0.28 -6.55
C GLY A 78 -10.32 0.45 -7.24
N VAL A 79 -11.35 0.85 -6.49
CA VAL A 79 -12.71 1.09 -7.02
C VAL A 79 -12.71 2.24 -8.03
N ILE A 80 -12.03 3.34 -7.73
CA ILE A 80 -11.95 4.52 -8.62
C ILE A 80 -11.27 4.15 -9.94
N LEU A 81 -10.21 3.34 -9.88
CA LEU A 81 -9.45 2.94 -11.08
C LEU A 81 -10.26 2.07 -12.04
N GLN A 82 -11.29 1.35 -11.58
CA GLN A 82 -12.16 0.57 -12.49
C GLN A 82 -12.92 1.43 -13.50
N SER A 83 -13.21 2.69 -13.15
CA SER A 83 -13.89 3.65 -14.03
C SER A 83 -12.97 4.71 -14.64
N ALA A 84 -11.68 4.71 -14.28
CA ALA A 84 -10.73 5.71 -14.75
C ALA A 84 -10.19 5.37 -16.15
N ALA A 85 -9.79 6.39 -16.91
CA ALA A 85 -9.11 6.19 -18.18
C ALA A 85 -7.74 5.52 -17.96
N ASN A 86 -7.41 4.54 -18.80
CA ASN A 86 -6.13 3.81 -18.78
C ASN A 86 -4.98 4.59 -19.45
N ASP A 87 -5.00 5.91 -19.32
CA ASP A 87 -4.09 6.85 -19.99
C ASP A 87 -2.89 7.27 -19.11
N GLY A 88 -2.74 6.65 -17.94
CA GLY A 88 -1.63 6.88 -16.99
C GLY A 88 -1.80 8.07 -16.06
N TYR A 89 -2.78 8.95 -16.28
CA TYR A 89 -2.93 10.18 -15.48
C TYR A 89 -3.71 9.98 -14.18
N THR A 90 -4.28 8.80 -13.95
CA THR A 90 -4.84 8.43 -12.63
C THR A 90 -4.18 7.15 -12.16
N LEU A 91 -3.50 7.24 -11.03
CA LEU A 91 -2.89 6.13 -10.31
C LEU A 91 -3.57 5.98 -8.95
N GLY A 92 -3.41 4.82 -8.34
CA GLY A 92 -3.88 4.54 -6.99
C GLY A 92 -2.80 3.85 -6.17
N ILE A 93 -2.89 4.02 -4.84
CA ILE A 93 -2.12 3.20 -3.91
C ILE A 93 -2.84 1.86 -3.73
N ALA A 94 -2.14 0.78 -4.06
CA ALA A 94 -2.55 -0.57 -3.69
C ALA A 94 -1.86 -0.99 -2.40
N SER A 95 -2.67 -1.36 -1.41
CA SER A 95 -2.28 -1.98 -0.14
C SER A 95 -3.11 -3.24 0.08
N LEU A 96 -2.88 -3.98 1.17
CA LEU A 96 -3.58 -5.24 1.46
C LEU A 96 -5.12 -5.14 1.43
N GLY A 97 -5.69 -3.98 1.76
CA GLY A 97 -7.14 -3.78 1.71
C GLY A 97 -7.74 -4.07 0.33
N ILE A 98 -7.05 -3.67 -0.75
CA ILE A 98 -7.54 -3.90 -2.13
C ILE A 98 -7.63 -5.40 -2.44
N TYR A 99 -6.66 -6.20 -1.99
CA TYR A 99 -6.61 -7.64 -2.26
C TYR A 99 -7.69 -8.43 -1.51
N ARG A 100 -8.32 -7.81 -0.50
CA ARG A 100 -9.45 -8.37 0.25
C ARG A 100 -10.80 -8.09 -0.38
N LEU A 101 -10.89 -7.08 -1.25
CA LEU A 101 -12.17 -6.61 -1.81
C LEU A 101 -13.05 -7.73 -2.39
N PRO A 102 -12.53 -8.70 -3.17
CA PRO A 102 -13.35 -9.78 -3.72
C PRO A 102 -14.04 -10.64 -2.65
N PHE A 103 -13.51 -10.64 -1.43
CA PHE A 103 -13.99 -11.46 -0.33
C PHE A 103 -14.80 -10.65 0.70
N THR A 104 -14.76 -9.32 0.65
CA THR A 104 -15.42 -8.45 1.63
C THR A 104 -16.50 -7.55 1.03
N ALA A 105 -16.57 -7.43 -0.30
CA ALA A 105 -17.53 -6.58 -1.01
C ALA A 105 -18.13 -7.28 -2.23
N ASP A 106 -19.23 -6.72 -2.75
CA ASP A 106 -19.86 -7.19 -3.98
C ASP A 106 -19.22 -6.55 -5.22
N ILE A 107 -18.11 -7.11 -5.66
CA ILE A 107 -17.41 -6.65 -6.86
C ILE A 107 -17.34 -7.73 -7.94
N LYS A 108 -17.35 -7.28 -9.20
CA LYS A 108 -17.30 -8.15 -10.40
C LYS A 108 -15.93 -8.11 -11.09
N TRP A 109 -14.89 -7.70 -10.36
CA TRP A 109 -13.52 -7.57 -10.87
C TRP A 109 -12.54 -8.19 -9.88
N ASP A 110 -11.38 -8.59 -10.39
CA ASP A 110 -10.30 -9.23 -9.66
C ASP A 110 -9.12 -8.26 -9.57
N PRO A 111 -8.73 -7.75 -8.38
CA PRO A 111 -7.66 -6.78 -8.27
C PRO A 111 -6.32 -7.22 -8.85
N ALA A 112 -5.99 -8.52 -8.81
CA ALA A 112 -4.75 -8.99 -9.41
C ALA A 112 -4.81 -8.92 -10.95
N LYS A 113 -5.98 -9.11 -11.56
CA LYS A 113 -6.13 -9.17 -13.03
C LYS A 113 -6.60 -7.86 -13.68
N ASP A 114 -7.39 -7.08 -12.94
CA ASP A 114 -8.12 -5.92 -13.42
C ASP A 114 -7.50 -4.59 -12.95
N LEU A 115 -6.23 -4.64 -12.54
CA LEU A 115 -5.37 -3.47 -12.31
C LEU A 115 -4.04 -3.68 -13.04
N THR A 116 -3.39 -2.58 -13.42
CA THR A 116 -2.04 -2.60 -13.97
C THR A 116 -1.04 -2.19 -12.89
N TYR A 117 -0.19 -3.11 -12.45
CA TYR A 117 0.79 -2.87 -11.40
C TYR A 117 2.00 -2.10 -11.94
N VAL A 118 2.32 -0.97 -11.29
CA VAL A 118 3.39 -0.07 -11.74
C VAL A 118 4.67 -0.34 -10.97
N ILE A 119 4.66 -0.22 -9.64
CA ILE A 119 5.86 -0.36 -8.80
C ILE A 119 5.47 -0.61 -7.33
N GLY A 120 6.17 -1.53 -6.66
CA GLY A 120 6.10 -1.69 -5.21
C GLY A 120 7.13 -0.77 -4.53
N LEU A 121 6.69 -0.03 -3.51
CA LEU A 121 7.49 1.06 -2.93
C LEU A 121 8.12 0.69 -1.58
N THR A 122 7.31 0.16 -0.66
CA THR A 122 7.71 -0.12 0.73
C THR A 122 6.66 -1.02 1.41
N GLY A 123 6.91 -1.41 2.65
CA GLY A 123 5.96 -2.12 3.51
C GLY A 123 5.73 -1.38 4.82
N TYR A 124 4.47 -1.37 5.28
CA TYR A 124 4.15 -0.79 6.58
C TYR A 124 4.79 -1.59 7.72
N ALA A 125 5.36 -0.86 8.66
CA ALA A 125 5.63 -1.31 10.01
C ALA A 125 4.37 -1.15 10.86
N PHE A 126 4.08 -2.13 11.73
CA PHE A 126 2.90 -2.12 12.61
C PHE A 126 3.28 -2.38 14.07
N GLY A 127 2.41 -1.93 14.97
CA GLY A 127 2.52 -2.24 16.38
C GLY A 127 1.27 -1.87 17.17
N ILE A 128 1.33 -2.14 18.48
CA ILE A 128 0.28 -1.76 19.43
C ILE A 128 0.86 -0.72 20.37
N VAL A 129 0.18 0.42 20.48
CA VAL A 129 0.58 1.54 21.32
C VAL A 129 -0.53 1.89 22.32
N VAL A 130 -0.12 2.44 23.46
CA VAL A 130 -1.00 3.02 24.50
C VAL A 130 -0.57 4.45 24.81
N PRO A 131 -1.41 5.31 25.41
CA PRO A 131 -0.98 6.62 25.91
C PRO A 131 0.11 6.45 26.97
N SER A 132 1.05 7.39 27.07
CA SER A 132 2.13 7.28 28.06
C SER A 132 1.64 7.31 29.51
N SER A 133 0.48 7.93 29.75
CA SER A 133 -0.25 7.97 31.02
C SER A 133 -0.94 6.64 31.40
N SER A 134 -1.03 5.68 30.48
CA SER A 134 -1.63 4.37 30.76
C SER A 134 -0.85 3.59 31.81
N SER A 135 -1.57 2.89 32.69
CA SER A 135 -1.00 1.92 33.62
C SER A 135 -0.43 0.68 32.93
N ILE A 136 -0.84 0.43 31.68
CA ILE A 136 -0.30 -0.64 30.83
C ILE A 136 1.09 -0.21 30.33
N LYS A 137 2.13 -0.93 30.77
CA LYS A 137 3.53 -0.62 30.43
C LYS A 137 4.13 -1.63 29.46
N THR A 138 3.63 -2.86 29.49
CA THR A 138 4.16 -3.97 28.71
C THR A 138 3.05 -4.72 27.97
N TRP A 139 3.44 -5.54 27.00
CA TRP A 139 2.50 -6.48 26.37
C TRP A 139 1.85 -7.43 27.39
N ALA A 140 2.60 -7.86 28.42
CA ALA A 140 2.06 -8.71 29.48
C ALA A 140 0.96 -8.01 30.27
N ASP A 141 1.13 -6.72 30.60
CA ASP A 141 0.11 -5.91 31.26
C ASP A 141 -1.15 -5.78 30.38
N TYR A 142 -0.97 -5.60 29.07
CA TYR A 142 -2.06 -5.50 28.11
C TYR A 142 -2.91 -6.78 28.07
N VAL A 143 -2.24 -7.93 27.99
CA VAL A 143 -2.91 -9.24 28.04
C VAL A 143 -3.60 -9.47 29.39
N ALA A 144 -2.95 -9.11 30.50
CA ALA A 144 -3.53 -9.24 31.83
C ALA A 144 -4.78 -8.36 32.00
N ALA A 145 -4.73 -7.10 31.57
CA ALA A 145 -5.86 -6.18 31.59
C ALA A 145 -7.04 -6.70 30.77
N ALA A 146 -6.77 -7.20 29.55
CA ALA A 146 -7.80 -7.76 28.68
C ALA A 146 -8.42 -9.07 29.23
N LYS A 147 -7.65 -9.88 29.98
CA LYS A 147 -8.16 -11.09 30.65
C LYS A 147 -8.98 -10.77 31.90
N ALA A 148 -8.57 -9.75 32.65
CA ALA A 148 -9.27 -9.34 33.87
C ALA A 148 -10.69 -8.85 33.58
N GLN A 149 -10.88 -8.15 32.45
CA GLN A 149 -12.19 -7.63 32.03
C GLN A 149 -12.42 -7.85 30.52
N PRO A 150 -12.82 -9.07 30.12
CA PRO A 150 -13.00 -9.42 28.71
C PRO A 150 -14.01 -8.52 28.00
N GLY A 151 -13.58 -7.89 26.89
CA GLY A 151 -14.44 -7.03 26.07
C GLY A 151 -14.59 -5.59 26.58
N ILE A 152 -13.88 -5.21 27.65
CA ILE A 152 -13.86 -3.82 28.14
C ILE A 152 -12.72 -3.02 27.52
N LEU A 153 -11.51 -3.59 27.49
CA LEU A 153 -10.33 -2.90 26.95
C LEU A 153 -10.52 -2.55 25.47
N THR A 154 -10.53 -1.26 25.18
CA THR A 154 -10.78 -0.73 23.84
C THR A 154 -9.49 -0.65 23.02
N TYR A 155 -9.60 -0.89 21.71
CA TYR A 155 -8.51 -0.57 20.79
C TYR A 155 -9.03 0.08 19.51
N GLY A 156 -8.29 1.07 19.03
CA GLY A 156 -8.54 1.72 17.75
C GLY A 156 -7.80 1.06 16.58
N SER A 157 -8.38 1.13 15.39
CA SER A 157 -7.72 0.77 14.12
C SER A 157 -8.23 1.67 12.97
N PRO A 158 -7.55 1.71 11.81
CA PRO A 158 -7.98 2.49 10.64
C PRO A 158 -9.20 1.90 9.90
N GLY A 159 -9.94 0.99 10.52
CA GLY A 159 -11.24 0.52 10.04
C GLY A 159 -11.42 -1.00 10.10
N VAL A 160 -12.66 -1.43 9.84
CA VAL A 160 -13.02 -2.86 9.73
C VAL A 160 -12.33 -3.49 8.52
N ALA A 161 -11.95 -4.77 8.64
CA ALA A 161 -11.26 -5.56 7.62
C ALA A 161 -9.91 -4.99 7.13
N THR A 162 -9.38 -3.97 7.82
CA THR A 162 -7.99 -3.53 7.65
C THR A 162 -7.01 -4.57 8.20
N THR A 163 -5.74 -4.47 7.79
CA THR A 163 -4.70 -5.39 8.24
C THR A 163 -4.59 -5.34 9.75
N ASN A 164 -4.74 -4.15 10.31
CA ASN A 164 -4.72 -3.89 11.73
C ASN A 164 -5.82 -4.64 12.47
N HIS A 165 -7.06 -4.53 12.00
CA HIS A 165 -8.21 -5.20 12.58
C HIS A 165 -8.04 -6.73 12.50
N LEU A 166 -7.75 -7.28 11.31
CA LEU A 166 -7.61 -8.72 11.14
C LEU A 166 -6.44 -9.31 11.94
N THR A 167 -5.34 -8.57 12.07
CA THR A 167 -4.20 -9.01 12.89
C THR A 167 -4.55 -8.98 14.36
N MET A 168 -5.28 -7.96 14.85
CA MET A 168 -5.77 -7.92 16.23
C MET A 168 -6.76 -9.03 16.57
N GLU A 169 -7.61 -9.44 15.62
CA GLU A 169 -8.46 -10.62 15.79
C GLU A 169 -7.64 -11.91 15.93
N GLN A 170 -6.60 -12.08 15.10
CA GLN A 170 -5.69 -13.22 15.21
C GLN A 170 -4.89 -13.21 16.53
N ILE A 171 -4.36 -12.04 16.92
CA ILE A 171 -3.68 -11.85 18.21
C ILE A 171 -4.63 -12.21 19.36
N SER A 172 -5.87 -11.72 19.32
CA SER A 172 -6.87 -11.96 20.38
C SER A 172 -7.17 -13.45 20.54
N ARG A 173 -7.34 -14.17 19.43
CA ARG A 173 -7.53 -15.63 19.42
C ARG A 173 -6.31 -16.38 19.98
N LYS A 174 -5.09 -15.98 19.60
CA LYS A 174 -3.85 -16.63 20.05
C LYS A 174 -3.51 -16.34 21.52
N ALA A 175 -3.79 -15.12 21.99
CA ALA A 175 -3.54 -14.71 23.37
C ALA A 175 -4.67 -15.12 24.34
N GLY A 176 -5.83 -15.55 23.81
CA GLY A 176 -7.01 -15.89 24.60
C GLY A 176 -7.60 -14.66 25.30
N ILE A 177 -7.71 -13.55 24.58
CA ILE A 177 -8.26 -12.28 25.08
C ILE A 177 -9.44 -11.82 24.24
N ARG A 178 -10.30 -10.97 24.83
CA ARG A 178 -11.40 -10.32 24.13
C ARG A 178 -11.25 -8.80 24.28
N LEU A 179 -11.22 -8.10 23.15
CA LEU A 179 -11.05 -6.66 23.08
C LEU A 179 -12.30 -6.00 22.48
N ASN A 180 -12.49 -4.72 22.73
CA ASN A 180 -13.53 -3.91 22.10
C ASN A 180 -12.91 -3.08 20.95
N HIS A 181 -13.24 -3.41 19.71
CA HIS A 181 -12.71 -2.71 18.54
C HIS A 181 -13.52 -1.44 18.23
N ILE A 182 -12.82 -0.30 18.17
CA ILE A 182 -13.38 0.99 17.74
C ILE A 182 -12.79 1.36 16.37
N PRO A 183 -13.55 1.25 15.27
CA PRO A 183 -13.05 1.55 13.94
C PRO A 183 -13.05 3.07 13.64
N TYR A 184 -11.96 3.56 13.05
CA TYR A 184 -11.82 4.93 12.54
C TYR A 184 -11.60 4.95 11.03
N LYS A 185 -11.70 6.12 10.37
CA LYS A 185 -11.53 6.24 8.90
C LYS A 185 -10.06 6.31 8.45
N GLY A 186 -9.12 6.30 9.39
CA GLY A 186 -7.70 6.27 9.11
C GLY A 186 -6.83 6.59 10.31
N THR A 187 -5.52 6.48 10.12
CA THR A 187 -4.47 6.72 11.12
C THR A 187 -4.64 8.03 11.90
N GLY A 188 -4.93 9.14 11.23
CA GLY A 188 -5.04 10.45 11.88
C GLY A 188 -6.13 10.49 12.96
N GLU A 189 -7.31 9.95 12.66
CA GLU A 189 -8.42 9.85 13.61
C GLU A 189 -8.07 8.90 14.78
N THR A 190 -7.51 7.73 14.50
CA THR A 190 -7.10 6.76 15.53
C THR A 190 -6.07 7.34 16.48
N MET A 191 -5.05 8.03 15.96
CA MET A 191 -4.00 8.65 16.78
C MET A 191 -4.54 9.79 17.63
N GLN A 192 -5.45 10.62 17.09
CA GLN A 192 -6.11 11.67 17.86
C GLN A 192 -6.96 11.10 18.99
N ALA A 193 -7.74 10.05 18.73
CA ALA A 193 -8.54 9.38 19.75
C ALA A 193 -7.67 8.81 20.88
N LEU A 194 -6.53 8.20 20.53
CA LEU A 194 -5.58 7.69 21.51
C LEU A 194 -4.92 8.81 22.34
N LEU A 195 -4.46 9.87 21.69
CA LEU A 195 -3.87 11.05 22.38
C LEU A 195 -4.89 11.74 23.29
N GLY A 196 -6.16 11.76 22.90
CA GLY A 196 -7.27 12.28 23.68
C GLY A 196 -7.81 11.31 24.74
N ALA A 197 -7.19 10.14 24.93
CA ALA A 197 -7.61 9.09 25.87
C ALA A 197 -9.06 8.61 25.69
N GLN A 198 -9.59 8.65 24.45
CA GLN A 198 -10.91 8.13 24.11
C GLN A 198 -10.91 6.61 23.91
N ILE A 199 -9.74 6.02 23.70
CA ILE A 199 -9.48 4.59 23.55
C ILE A 199 -8.23 4.22 24.36
N ASP A 200 -8.15 2.99 24.82
CA ASP A 200 -7.07 2.53 25.71
C ASP A 200 -5.78 2.20 24.95
N SER A 201 -5.91 1.69 23.72
CA SER A 201 -4.80 1.40 22.83
C SER A 201 -5.13 1.64 21.36
N ALA A 202 -4.12 1.63 20.51
CA ALA A 202 -4.30 1.57 19.07
C ALA A 202 -3.42 0.48 18.46
N ALA A 203 -3.99 -0.28 17.53
CA ALA A 203 -3.27 -1.16 16.64
C ALA A 203 -3.03 -0.40 15.34
N GLU A 204 -1.84 0.15 15.16
CA GLU A 204 -1.56 1.06 14.05
C GLU A 204 -0.27 0.80 13.29
N THR A 205 -0.22 1.32 12.05
CA THR A 205 1.05 1.57 11.38
C THR A 205 1.95 2.45 12.24
N SER A 206 3.25 2.43 11.97
CA SER A 206 4.29 3.22 12.63
C SER A 206 4.14 4.76 12.55
N ALA A 207 2.98 5.27 12.16
CA ALA A 207 2.57 6.66 12.40
C ALA A 207 2.55 7.07 13.88
N TRP A 208 2.51 6.11 14.79
CA TRP A 208 2.73 6.36 16.22
C TRP A 208 4.19 6.70 16.58
N ALA A 209 5.17 6.44 15.70
CA ALA A 209 6.58 6.54 16.02
C ALA A 209 7.03 7.94 16.51
N PRO A 210 6.61 9.05 15.88
CA PRO A 210 6.91 10.39 16.41
C PRO A 210 6.37 10.59 17.83
N PHE A 211 5.16 10.12 18.12
CA PHE A 211 4.52 10.27 19.43
C PHE A 211 5.17 9.40 20.52
N VAL A 212 5.68 8.23 20.15
CA VAL A 212 6.47 7.38 21.07
C VAL A 212 7.83 8.04 21.35
N LYS A 213 8.51 8.56 20.32
CA LYS A 213 9.78 9.30 20.46
C LYS A 213 9.62 10.57 21.31
N GLU A 214 8.48 11.24 21.23
CA GLU A 214 8.12 12.40 22.06
C GLU A 214 7.63 12.03 23.48
N GLY A 215 7.51 10.73 23.83
CA GLY A 215 7.05 10.29 25.15
C GLY A 215 5.55 10.46 25.41
N LYS A 216 4.74 10.72 24.37
CA LYS A 216 3.28 10.83 24.46
C LYS A 216 2.58 9.47 24.40
N MET A 217 3.24 8.47 23.82
CA MET A 217 2.74 7.11 23.69
C MET A 217 3.82 6.10 24.12
N ARG A 218 3.39 4.86 24.35
CA ARG A 218 4.27 3.72 24.60
C ARG A 218 3.98 2.61 23.61
N LEU A 219 5.02 2.14 22.93
CA LEU A 219 4.96 0.96 22.08
C LEU A 219 5.08 -0.30 22.92
N LEU A 220 4.07 -1.16 22.85
CA LEU A 220 4.01 -2.40 23.62
C LEU A 220 4.60 -3.60 22.87
N VAL A 221 4.33 -3.67 21.57
CA VAL A 221 4.76 -4.77 20.71
C VAL A 221 4.73 -4.35 19.24
N THR A 222 5.60 -4.94 18.44
CA THR A 222 5.69 -4.76 16.97
C THR A 222 5.34 -6.06 16.24
N TRP A 223 4.90 -5.96 14.99
CA TRP A 223 4.44 -7.13 14.23
C TRP A 223 5.48 -7.65 13.22
N GLY A 224 6.65 -7.01 13.13
CA GLY A 224 7.74 -7.46 12.27
C GLY A 224 8.33 -8.80 12.69
N ASP A 225 9.13 -9.38 11.80
CA ASP A 225 9.93 -10.59 12.07
C ASP A 225 11.09 -10.31 13.03
N LYS A 226 11.63 -9.09 12.96
CA LYS A 226 12.70 -8.55 13.82
C LYS A 226 12.24 -7.25 14.50
N ARG A 227 12.91 -6.90 15.60
CA ARG A 227 12.70 -5.62 16.27
C ARG A 227 13.05 -4.45 15.36
N MET A 228 12.35 -3.35 15.53
CA MET A 228 12.65 -2.10 14.82
C MET A 228 13.94 -1.49 15.40
N THR A 229 14.87 -1.09 14.55
CA THR A 229 16.15 -0.49 14.96
C THR A 229 15.96 0.75 15.83
N SER A 230 14.90 1.52 15.59
CA SER A 230 14.54 2.72 16.35
C SER A 230 13.82 2.48 17.66
N PHE A 231 13.31 1.25 17.88
CA PHE A 231 12.61 0.84 19.09
C PHE A 231 13.14 -0.52 19.55
N PRO A 232 14.44 -0.62 19.91
CA PRO A 232 15.07 -1.90 20.25
C PRO A 232 14.47 -2.55 21.50
N ASP A 233 13.84 -1.76 22.38
CA ASP A 233 13.23 -2.25 23.62
C ASP A 233 11.83 -2.85 23.41
N ALA A 234 11.17 -2.53 22.30
CA ALA A 234 9.85 -3.07 22.01
C ALA A 234 9.98 -4.47 21.38
N PRO A 235 9.40 -5.51 22.01
CA PRO A 235 9.48 -6.85 21.45
C PRO A 235 8.60 -6.97 20.20
N THR A 236 8.87 -8.00 19.40
CA THR A 236 7.98 -8.48 18.35
C THR A 236 6.89 -9.39 18.94
N LEU A 237 5.81 -9.60 18.21
CA LEU A 237 4.77 -10.60 18.56
C LEU A 237 5.38 -11.99 18.80
N ARG A 238 6.36 -12.38 17.96
CA ARG A 238 7.03 -13.68 18.06
C ARG A 238 7.79 -13.84 19.38
N GLU A 239 8.51 -12.81 19.81
CA GLU A 239 9.26 -12.81 21.07
C GLU A 239 8.36 -12.90 22.31
N VAL A 240 7.11 -12.43 22.20
CA VAL A 240 6.11 -12.56 23.27
C VAL A 240 5.21 -13.80 23.11
N GLY A 241 5.60 -14.76 22.28
CA GLY A 241 4.93 -16.05 22.14
C GLY A 241 3.71 -16.07 21.23
N ILE A 242 3.48 -15.01 20.45
CA ILE A 242 2.43 -14.95 19.42
C ILE A 242 3.09 -15.18 18.05
N PRO A 243 2.93 -16.35 17.40
CA PRO A 243 3.66 -16.70 16.18
C PRO A 243 3.08 -16.03 14.93
N ILE A 244 2.93 -14.71 14.96
CA ILE A 244 2.42 -13.86 13.89
C ILE A 244 3.52 -12.90 13.48
N THR A 245 3.73 -12.79 12.18
CA THR A 245 4.49 -11.71 11.55
C THR A 245 3.57 -11.07 10.54
N GLN A 246 3.44 -9.74 10.59
CA GLN A 246 2.58 -8.99 9.70
C GLN A 246 3.30 -7.76 9.15
N THR A 247 3.38 -7.71 7.82
CA THR A 247 3.74 -6.52 7.04
C THR A 247 2.66 -6.30 5.98
N SER A 248 2.62 -5.12 5.39
CA SER A 248 1.68 -4.79 4.32
C SER A 248 2.38 -3.92 3.30
N TYR A 249 2.80 -4.54 2.20
CA TYR A 249 3.39 -3.83 1.08
C TYR A 249 2.38 -2.91 0.42
N TRP A 250 2.86 -1.75 -0.01
CA TRP A 250 2.09 -0.84 -0.83
C TRP A 250 2.90 -0.26 -1.99
N GLY A 251 2.18 0.09 -3.04
CA GLY A 251 2.75 0.55 -4.29
C GLY A 251 1.73 1.18 -5.20
N LEU A 252 2.15 1.54 -6.41
CA LEU A 252 1.31 2.21 -7.40
C LEU A 252 0.69 1.20 -8.36
N VAL A 253 -0.60 1.39 -8.61
CA VAL A 253 -1.39 0.71 -9.63
C VAL A 253 -2.07 1.73 -10.54
N ALA A 254 -2.36 1.33 -11.76
CA ALA A 254 -3.06 2.09 -12.79
C ALA A 254 -4.28 1.30 -13.29
N PRO A 255 -5.21 1.93 -14.04
CA PRO A 255 -6.35 1.23 -14.61
C PRO A 255 -5.90 0.12 -15.56
N ARG A 256 -6.72 -0.95 -15.65
CA ARG A 256 -6.46 -2.08 -16.52
C ARG A 256 -6.18 -1.63 -17.96
N GLY A 257 -5.14 -2.20 -18.56
CA GLY A 257 -4.80 -1.94 -19.95
C GLY A 257 -4.03 -0.65 -20.17
N THR A 258 -3.52 -0.01 -19.10
CA THR A 258 -2.56 1.10 -19.25
C THR A 258 -1.35 0.61 -20.06
N SER A 259 -0.97 1.35 -21.09
CA SER A 259 0.07 0.93 -22.04
C SER A 259 1.40 0.58 -21.34
N PRO A 260 2.09 -0.52 -21.73
CA PRO A 260 3.40 -0.87 -21.17
C PRO A 260 4.42 0.28 -21.24
N ALA A 261 4.39 1.10 -22.28
CA ALA A 261 5.29 2.25 -22.41
C ALA A 261 5.04 3.31 -21.33
N ILE A 262 3.77 3.59 -21.02
CA ILE A 262 3.36 4.51 -19.94
C ILE A 262 3.77 3.92 -18.58
N VAL A 263 3.51 2.62 -18.36
CA VAL A 263 3.88 1.93 -17.12
C VAL A 263 5.39 1.98 -16.90
N SER A 264 6.20 1.72 -17.94
CA SER A 264 7.67 1.80 -17.84
C SER A 264 8.12 3.21 -17.46
N LYS A 265 7.58 4.24 -18.11
CA LYS A 265 7.96 5.63 -17.84
C LYS A 265 7.59 6.06 -16.42
N LEU A 266 6.42 5.66 -15.93
CA LEU A 266 6.02 5.87 -14.55
C LEU A 266 6.92 5.11 -13.58
N HIS A 267 7.10 3.80 -13.81
CA HIS A 267 7.96 2.94 -13.01
C HIS A 267 9.36 3.55 -12.85
N ASP A 268 10.01 3.95 -13.95
CA ASP A 268 11.39 4.44 -13.92
C ASP A 268 11.50 5.79 -13.20
N ALA A 269 10.50 6.66 -13.36
CA ALA A 269 10.45 7.94 -12.65
C ALA A 269 10.29 7.72 -11.12
N PHE A 270 9.37 6.84 -10.70
CA PHE A 270 9.19 6.51 -9.28
C PHE A 270 10.40 5.76 -8.71
N LYS A 271 10.97 4.80 -9.44
CA LYS A 271 12.17 4.07 -9.03
C LYS A 271 13.35 4.98 -8.79
N THR A 272 13.58 5.95 -9.69
CA THR A 272 14.62 6.98 -9.52
C THR A 272 14.34 7.82 -8.29
N ALA A 273 13.10 8.27 -8.10
CA ALA A 273 12.71 9.10 -6.97
C ALA A 273 12.84 8.36 -5.62
N MET A 274 12.63 7.04 -5.57
CA MET A 274 12.82 6.23 -4.37
C MET A 274 14.28 6.20 -3.88
N GLN A 275 15.25 6.46 -4.76
CA GLN A 275 16.66 6.47 -4.38
C GLN A 275 17.06 7.75 -3.65
N GLN A 276 16.24 8.80 -3.73
CA GLN A 276 16.55 10.11 -3.15
C GLN A 276 16.56 10.07 -1.61
N PRO A 277 17.52 10.76 -0.97
CA PRO A 277 17.63 10.80 0.49
C PRO A 277 16.35 11.28 1.17
N GLU A 278 15.63 12.23 0.58
CA GLU A 278 14.42 12.83 1.16
C GLU A 278 13.30 11.79 1.31
N PHE A 279 13.15 10.89 0.32
CA PHE A 279 12.15 9.82 0.41
C PHE A 279 12.53 8.80 1.49
N LYS A 280 13.81 8.40 1.54
CA LYS A 280 14.33 7.48 2.57
C LYS A 280 14.14 8.07 3.98
N GLN A 281 14.43 9.36 4.15
CA GLN A 281 14.21 10.07 5.41
C GLN A 281 12.72 10.18 5.76
N ALA A 282 11.86 10.46 4.77
CA ALA A 282 10.41 10.51 4.98
C ALA A 282 9.86 9.16 5.45
N LEU A 283 10.30 8.04 4.85
CA LEU A 283 9.95 6.70 5.32
C LEU A 283 10.51 6.40 6.72
N ALA A 284 11.76 6.77 6.99
CA ALA A 284 12.42 6.53 8.27
C ALA A 284 11.76 7.25 9.46
N ARG A 285 11.08 8.39 9.23
CA ARG A 285 10.25 9.03 10.28
C ARG A 285 9.14 8.13 10.79
N TYR A 286 8.69 7.21 9.95
CA TYR A 286 7.71 6.18 10.22
C TYR A 286 8.37 4.81 10.34
N ASP A 287 9.68 4.70 10.55
CA ASP A 287 10.35 3.40 10.74
C ASP A 287 10.04 2.37 9.63
N MET A 288 9.83 2.90 8.42
CA MET A 288 9.70 2.14 7.18
C MET A 288 10.98 2.28 6.37
N GLU A 289 11.24 1.29 5.53
CA GLU A 289 12.38 1.26 4.62
C GLU A 289 11.90 1.03 3.18
N PRO A 290 12.60 1.54 2.16
CA PRO A 290 12.29 1.17 0.78
C PRO A 290 12.33 -0.36 0.60
N ASP A 291 11.27 -0.92 0.01
CA ASP A 291 11.21 -2.32 -0.40
C ASP A 291 10.71 -2.34 -1.83
N TYR A 292 11.64 -2.13 -2.74
CA TYR A 292 11.36 -2.03 -4.17
C TYR A 292 10.90 -3.37 -4.70
N LYS A 293 9.80 -3.34 -5.46
CA LYS A 293 9.36 -4.45 -6.32
C LYS A 293 9.15 -3.93 -7.72
N SER A 294 9.67 -4.65 -8.71
CA SER A 294 9.39 -4.36 -10.12
C SER A 294 7.88 -4.49 -10.41
N SER A 295 7.42 -3.98 -11.55
CA SER A 295 6.01 -4.16 -11.96
C SER A 295 5.59 -5.64 -11.96
N ALA A 296 6.47 -6.53 -12.43
CA ALA A 296 6.22 -7.96 -12.48
C ALA A 296 6.20 -8.60 -11.07
N ASP A 297 7.17 -8.27 -10.22
CA ASP A 297 7.22 -8.80 -8.86
C ASP A 297 6.07 -8.28 -8.00
N PHE A 298 5.64 -7.04 -8.20
CA PHE A 298 4.52 -6.47 -7.47
C PHE A 298 3.19 -7.09 -7.89
N HIS A 299 3.02 -7.39 -9.18
CA HIS A 299 1.86 -8.15 -9.67
C HIS A 299 1.86 -9.59 -9.13
N LYS A 300 3.01 -10.28 -9.15
CA LYS A 300 3.16 -11.63 -8.57
C LYS A 300 2.80 -11.62 -7.08
N PHE A 301 3.32 -10.64 -6.34
CA PHE A 301 2.99 -10.42 -4.93
C PHE A 301 1.48 -10.28 -4.72
N ALA A 302 0.78 -9.52 -5.56
CA ALA A 302 -0.66 -9.36 -5.42
C ALA A 302 -1.44 -10.67 -5.62
N ILE A 303 -1.07 -11.49 -6.59
CA ILE A 303 -1.68 -12.81 -6.83
C ILE A 303 -1.53 -13.70 -5.58
N GLU A 304 -0.31 -13.78 -5.06
CA GLU A 304 0.00 -14.60 -3.88
C GLU A 304 -0.71 -14.09 -2.62
N THR A 305 -0.74 -12.77 -2.47
CA THR A 305 -1.38 -12.10 -1.34
C THR A 305 -2.88 -12.29 -1.33
N MET A 306 -3.56 -12.20 -2.48
CA MET A 306 -5.00 -12.45 -2.56
C MET A 306 -5.38 -13.84 -2.06
N LYS A 307 -4.56 -14.86 -2.33
CA LYS A 307 -4.78 -16.21 -1.78
C LYS A 307 -4.67 -16.22 -0.26
N GLN A 308 -3.60 -15.63 0.28
CA GLN A 308 -3.36 -15.58 1.72
C GLN A 308 -4.46 -14.81 2.46
N GLU A 309 -4.88 -13.67 1.91
CA GLU A 309 -5.91 -12.83 2.50
C GLU A 309 -7.28 -13.51 2.51
N LYS A 310 -7.61 -14.29 1.48
CA LYS A 310 -8.81 -15.13 1.48
C LYS A 310 -8.77 -16.14 2.63
N GLU A 311 -7.66 -16.86 2.79
CA GLU A 311 -7.51 -17.85 3.85
C GLU A 311 -7.66 -17.23 5.25
N ILE A 312 -7.07 -16.05 5.48
CA ILE A 312 -7.22 -15.29 6.73
C ILE A 312 -8.69 -14.93 6.98
N LEU A 313 -9.38 -14.38 5.98
CA LEU A 313 -10.78 -13.99 6.10
C LEU A 313 -11.70 -15.20 6.36
N ASP A 314 -11.45 -16.33 5.70
CA ASP A 314 -12.21 -17.57 5.88
C ASP A 314 -12.03 -18.10 7.32
N VAL A 315 -10.79 -18.16 7.82
CA VAL A 315 -10.49 -18.59 9.20
C VAL A 315 -11.13 -17.67 10.24
N LEU A 316 -11.20 -16.37 9.94
CA LEU A 316 -11.82 -15.39 10.82
C LEU A 316 -13.36 -15.39 10.71
N GLY A 317 -13.95 -16.05 9.71
CA GLY A 317 -15.39 -16.02 9.44
C GLY A 317 -15.87 -14.65 8.92
N LEU A 318 -14.96 -13.90 8.29
CA LEU A 318 -15.19 -12.55 7.78
C LEU A 318 -15.32 -12.49 6.26
N SER A 319 -15.09 -13.60 5.56
CA SER A 319 -15.41 -13.71 4.14
C SER A 319 -16.91 -13.59 3.92
N ARG A 320 -17.29 -12.84 2.88
CA ARG A 320 -18.63 -12.84 2.34
C ARG A 320 -18.97 -14.25 1.86
N LYS A 321 -20.16 -14.72 2.23
CA LYS A 321 -20.75 -15.98 1.76
C LYS A 321 -21.27 -15.86 0.35
#